data_AF-A0A0F9UPU0-F1
#
_entry.id   AF-A0A0F9UPU0-F1
#
_cell.length_a   1.000
_cell.length_b   1.000
_cell.length_c   1.000
_cell.angle_alpha   90.00
_cell.angle_beta   90.00
_cell.angle_gamma   90.00
#
_symmetry.space_group_name_H-M   'P 1'
#
loop_
_entity.id
_entity.type
_entity.pdbx_description
1 polymer ?
#
loop_
_entity_poly.entity_id
_entity_poly.type
_entity_poly.pdbx_seq_one_letter_code
_entity_poly.pdbx_strand_id
1 'polypeptide(L)'
;MAKETASSPTATLLGGKKVKGKSRKKGAADTDQNYLAVVVREIENMKDEEVLNYARELADGVERDYFKLGGLLERIHAAELYHQQGYQEFGDYVLDTFGFRRSKALHLIQIYNVLVELEIPWDKARDVPWCKLRLLAKSGVMTKKNAEKWLEAAKKVSYTKLADYIKQRLDKLKADGGQGGDAPSTSEMYRLTFSLHEDQKDTVELALEKAQEDGDTSSKNVALYYICTSFMQDGKVVRVKAKPLLDQIRKMRPMEVLDMFTEAHPKYHVTVTEKGGK
;
A
#
# COMPACT_ATOMS: atom_id res chain seq x y z
N MET A 1 17.06 -6.61 80.10
CA MET A 1 17.83 -7.58 79.28
C MET A 1 18.50 -6.79 78.15
N ALA A 2 19.84 -6.89 78.09
CA ALA A 2 20.78 -6.67 76.97
C ALA A 2 20.45 -5.59 75.92
N LYS A 3 21.23 -4.48 75.84
CA LYS A 3 22.43 -4.26 74.97
C LYS A 3 22.05 -4.10 73.49
N GLU A 4 22.62 -3.27 72.63
CA GLU A 4 23.77 -2.33 72.58
C GLU A 4 23.58 -1.63 71.21
N THR A 5 23.51 -0.30 71.16
CA THR A 5 24.50 0.63 70.57
C THR A 5 24.92 0.44 69.09
N ALA A 6 24.97 1.61 68.42
CA ALA A 6 26.04 2.09 67.51
C ALA A 6 25.95 1.65 66.03
N SER A 7 26.34 2.42 65.01
CA SER A 7 26.90 3.78 64.85
C SER A 7 26.92 4.09 63.35
N SER A 8 26.71 5.34 62.93
CA SER A 8 27.25 5.83 61.64
C SER A 8 28.79 5.90 61.69
N PRO A 9 29.48 5.80 60.54
CA PRO A 9 30.15 6.98 59.97
C PRO A 9 30.03 7.00 58.41
N THR A 10 29.79 8.12 57.74
CA THR A 10 30.67 9.29 57.46
C THR A 10 31.81 9.02 56.48
N ALA A 11 31.67 9.66 55.30
CA ALA A 11 32.68 10.20 54.37
C ALA A 11 33.69 9.28 53.67
N THR A 12 33.83 9.48 52.34
CA THR A 12 35.05 10.07 51.73
C THR A 12 34.82 10.37 50.23
N LEU A 13 34.78 11.66 49.91
CA LEU A 13 35.15 12.23 48.61
C LEU A 13 36.66 12.06 48.39
N LEU A 14 37.11 11.81 47.16
CA LEU A 14 38.27 12.44 46.49
C LEU A 14 38.80 11.55 45.37
N GLY A 15 38.96 12.10 44.16
CA GLY A 15 39.64 11.39 43.07
C GLY A 15 39.51 12.05 41.71
N GLY A 16 39.65 13.37 41.63
CA GLY A 16 39.72 14.06 40.35
C GLY A 16 41.00 13.68 39.58
N LYS A 17 40.88 13.39 38.30
CA LYS A 17 41.94 13.61 37.32
C LYS A 17 41.40 14.47 36.18
N LYS A 18 41.82 15.74 36.20
CA LYS A 18 41.76 16.67 35.06
C LYS A 18 42.56 16.06 33.90
N VAL A 19 41.94 15.96 32.73
CA VAL A 19 42.67 15.98 31.46
C VAL A 19 42.26 17.25 30.72
N LYS A 20 43.21 18.15 30.56
CA LYS A 20 43.08 19.45 29.90
C LYS A 20 43.29 19.25 28.40
N GLY A 21 42.37 19.82 27.61
CA GLY A 21 42.68 20.44 26.32
C GLY A 21 42.61 19.55 25.07
N LYS A 22 41.67 19.83 24.18
CA LYS A 22 41.88 20.74 23.05
C LYS A 22 40.59 20.90 22.27
N SER A 23 40.23 22.15 22.02
CA SER A 23 39.26 22.60 21.03
C SER A 23 39.51 21.98 19.66
N ARG A 24 38.45 21.49 19.00
CA ARG A 24 38.34 21.53 17.53
C ARG A 24 36.88 21.69 17.12
N LYS A 25 36.51 22.94 16.81
CA LYS A 25 35.52 23.22 15.77
C LYS A 25 36.10 22.68 14.45
N LYS A 26 35.44 21.73 13.78
CA LYS A 26 35.48 21.58 12.32
C LYS A 26 34.45 20.57 11.80
N GLY A 27 33.59 21.06 10.90
CA GLY A 27 33.14 20.36 9.68
C GLY A 27 32.20 19.17 9.84
N ALA A 28 30.89 19.43 9.87
CA ALA A 28 29.83 18.43 9.79
C ALA A 28 29.65 17.80 8.38
N ALA A 29 30.73 17.62 7.61
CA ALA A 29 30.65 17.14 6.22
C ALA A 29 31.65 16.03 5.86
N ASP A 30 32.46 15.53 6.80
CA ASP A 30 33.53 14.54 6.54
C ASP A 30 33.37 13.22 7.34
N THR A 31 32.29 13.10 8.12
CA THR A 31 32.07 11.94 9.01
C THR A 31 31.46 10.74 8.27
N ASP A 32 30.65 10.97 7.23
CA ASP A 32 29.93 9.89 6.53
C ASP A 32 30.84 9.04 5.63
N GLN A 33 31.88 9.64 5.02
CA GLN A 33 32.84 8.89 4.22
C GLN A 33 33.71 7.95 5.07
N ASN A 34 33.93 8.29 6.34
CA ASN A 34 34.67 7.42 7.27
C ASN A 34 33.80 6.33 7.89
N TYR A 35 32.49 6.54 8.04
CA TYR A 35 31.61 5.52 8.62
C TYR A 35 31.58 4.24 7.78
N LEU A 36 31.44 4.36 6.45
CA LEU A 36 31.46 3.21 5.56
C LEU A 36 32.78 2.44 5.65
N ALA A 37 33.92 3.14 5.68
CA ALA A 37 35.23 2.51 5.81
C ALA A 37 35.43 1.81 7.16
N VAL A 38 34.85 2.35 8.24
CA VAL A 38 34.83 1.72 9.57
C VAL A 38 33.99 0.45 9.55
N VAL A 39 32.76 0.51 9.02
CA VAL A 39 31.86 -0.65 8.94
C VAL A 39 32.44 -1.78 8.08
N VAL A 40 33.03 -1.45 6.93
CA VAL A 40 33.67 -2.45 6.05
C VAL A 40 34.80 -3.16 6.79
N ARG A 41 35.67 -2.42 7.48
CA ARG A 41 36.75 -3.03 8.27
C ARG A 41 36.23 -3.86 9.43
N GLU A 42 35.17 -3.42 10.10
CA GLU A 42 34.55 -4.21 11.18
C GLU A 42 34.02 -5.54 10.64
N ILE A 43 33.30 -5.53 9.51
CA ILE A 43 32.75 -6.74 8.88
C ILE A 43 33.86 -7.67 8.37
N GLU A 44 34.89 -7.13 7.72
CA GLU A 44 36.00 -7.93 7.17
C GLU A 44 36.86 -8.62 8.25
N ASN A 45 36.87 -8.08 9.48
CA ASN A 45 37.64 -8.63 10.59
C ASN A 45 36.83 -9.56 11.51
N MET A 46 35.51 -9.70 11.30
CA MET A 46 34.68 -10.65 12.04
C MET A 46 34.90 -12.07 11.53
N LYS A 47 34.79 -13.06 12.43
CA LYS A 47 34.80 -14.48 12.04
C LYS A 47 33.45 -14.89 11.45
N ASP A 48 33.43 -15.91 10.61
CA ASP A 48 32.21 -16.38 9.92
C ASP A 48 31.02 -16.62 10.89
N GLU A 49 31.26 -17.22 12.06
CA GLU A 49 30.22 -17.45 13.07
C GLU A 49 29.71 -16.15 13.72
N GLU A 50 30.59 -15.18 13.93
CA GLU A 50 30.26 -13.85 14.47
C GLU A 50 29.47 -13.03 13.46
N VAL A 51 29.83 -13.08 12.17
CA VAL A 51 29.09 -12.42 11.08
C VAL A 51 27.65 -12.95 11.02
N LEU A 52 27.46 -14.28 11.08
CA LEU A 52 26.12 -14.88 11.04
C LEU A 52 25.25 -14.48 12.24
N ASN A 53 25.83 -14.42 13.43
CA ASN A 53 25.09 -13.99 14.63
C ASN A 53 24.78 -12.50 14.59
N TYR A 54 25.75 -11.67 14.23
CA TYR A 54 25.57 -10.22 14.11
C TYR A 54 24.52 -9.85 13.05
N ALA A 55 24.50 -10.57 11.91
CA ALA A 55 23.48 -10.40 10.90
C ALA A 55 22.07 -10.74 11.41
N ARG A 56 21.92 -11.77 12.25
CA ARG A 56 20.63 -12.12 12.89
C ARG A 56 20.20 -11.05 13.89
N GLU A 57 21.11 -10.58 14.74
CA GLU A 57 20.83 -9.52 15.72
C GLU A 57 20.39 -8.22 15.04
N LEU A 58 21.06 -7.84 13.94
CA LEU A 58 20.67 -6.69 13.13
C LEU A 58 19.28 -6.87 12.52
N ALA A 59 18.98 -8.06 11.99
CA ALA A 59 17.66 -8.34 11.42
C ALA A 59 16.54 -8.20 12.47
N ASP A 60 16.73 -8.78 13.65
CA ASP A 60 15.77 -8.69 14.77
C ASP A 60 15.62 -7.23 15.26
N GLY A 61 16.73 -6.49 15.32
CA GLY A 61 16.73 -5.07 15.67
C GLY A 61 15.93 -4.21 14.70
N VAL A 62 16.10 -4.45 13.40
CA VAL A 62 15.39 -3.73 12.33
C VAL A 62 13.88 -3.95 12.43
N GLU A 63 13.40 -5.17 12.67
CA GLU A 63 11.96 -5.44 12.80
C GLU A 63 11.36 -4.75 14.04
N ARG A 64 12.08 -4.78 15.16
CA ARG A 64 11.68 -4.08 16.39
C ARG A 64 11.60 -2.57 16.18
N ASP A 65 12.57 -1.98 15.48
CA ASP A 65 12.60 -0.56 15.22
C ASP A 65 11.52 -0.14 14.20
N TYR A 66 11.19 -0.99 13.23
CA TYR A 66 10.02 -0.78 12.37
C TYR A 66 8.70 -0.80 13.14
N PHE A 67 8.56 -1.68 14.13
CA PHE A 67 7.38 -1.68 15.00
C PHE A 67 7.26 -0.37 15.80
N LYS A 68 8.34 0.09 16.42
CA LYS A 68 8.36 1.39 17.12
C LYS A 68 8.07 2.55 16.17
N LEU A 69 8.67 2.54 14.98
CA LEU A 69 8.44 3.55 13.95
C LEU A 69 6.97 3.56 13.52
N GLY A 70 6.33 2.41 13.38
CA GLY A 70 4.90 2.30 13.10
C GLY A 70 4.04 3.02 14.14
N GLY A 71 4.33 2.85 15.44
CA GLY A 71 3.62 3.55 16.51
C GLY A 71 3.89 5.05 16.57
N LEU A 72 5.13 5.48 16.29
CA LEU A 72 5.45 6.92 16.18
C LEU A 72 4.73 7.57 15.00
N LEU A 73 4.71 6.89 13.85
CA LEU A 73 4.02 7.36 12.65
C LEU A 73 2.51 7.41 12.85
N GLU A 74 1.93 6.47 13.59
CA GLU A 74 0.52 6.49 13.95
C GLU A 74 0.21 7.74 14.76
N ARG A 75 1.00 8.03 15.79
CA ARG A 75 0.82 9.24 16.61
C ARG A 75 1.00 10.52 15.80
N ILE A 76 1.98 10.57 14.90
CA ILE A 76 2.20 11.71 14.00
C ILE A 76 1.00 11.90 13.07
N HIS A 77 0.45 10.81 12.53
CA HIS A 77 -0.70 10.84 11.65
C HIS A 77 -1.98 11.25 12.40
N ALA A 78 -2.23 10.67 13.58
CA ALA A 78 -3.43 10.91 14.38
C ALA A 78 -3.47 12.32 14.98
N ALA A 79 -2.33 12.86 15.41
CA ALA A 79 -2.23 14.24 15.92
C ALA A 79 -1.89 15.27 14.83
N GLU A 80 -1.85 14.83 13.56
CA GLU A 80 -1.56 15.66 12.39
C GLU A 80 -0.30 16.55 12.54
N LEU A 81 0.73 16.04 13.23
CA LEU A 81 1.94 16.80 13.57
C LEU A 81 2.75 17.23 12.33
N TYR A 82 2.47 16.62 11.18
CA TYR A 82 3.07 17.01 9.91
C TYR A 82 2.65 18.42 9.45
N HIS A 83 1.44 18.89 9.82
CA HIS A 83 1.04 20.28 9.55
C HIS A 83 1.90 21.30 10.31
N GLN A 84 2.34 20.96 11.53
CA GLN A 84 3.24 21.83 12.32
C GLN A 84 4.63 21.95 11.68
N GLN A 85 5.02 20.95 10.88
CA GLN A 85 6.25 20.95 10.10
C GLN A 85 6.09 21.60 8.72
N GLY A 86 4.90 22.13 8.39
CA GLY A 86 4.61 22.82 7.14
C GLY A 86 4.16 21.93 5.98
N TYR A 87 3.90 20.64 6.21
CA TYR A 87 3.41 19.72 5.18
C TYR A 87 1.88 19.68 5.17
N GLN A 88 1.28 19.65 3.98
CA GLN A 88 -0.18 19.51 3.81
C GLN A 88 -0.60 18.04 3.83
N GLU A 89 0.19 17.16 3.22
CA GLU A 89 -0.08 15.73 3.22
C GLU A 89 0.95 14.96 4.05
N PHE A 90 0.46 13.97 4.80
CA PHE A 90 1.32 13.01 5.49
C PHE A 90 2.28 12.27 4.54
N GLY A 91 1.87 12.07 3.28
CA GLY A 91 2.70 11.41 2.28
C GLY A 91 3.99 12.16 1.99
N ASP A 92 3.90 13.48 1.86
CA ASP A 92 5.03 14.36 1.55
C ASP A 92 6.00 14.42 2.74
N TYR A 93 5.45 14.57 3.96
CA TYR A 93 6.26 14.53 5.18
C TYR A 93 7.08 13.25 5.29
N VAL A 94 6.47 12.10 5.02
CA VAL A 94 7.14 10.80 5.13
C VAL A 94 8.21 10.63 4.07
N LEU A 95 7.93 11.09 2.84
CA LEU A 95 8.86 11.01 1.73
C LEU A 95 10.10 11.87 1.99
N ASP A 96 9.92 13.12 2.41
CA ASP A 96 11.02 14.06 2.61
C ASP A 96 11.83 13.77 3.88
N THR A 97 11.17 13.35 4.97
CA THR A 97 11.84 13.11 6.25
C THR A 97 12.50 11.73 6.33
N PHE A 98 11.83 10.69 5.82
CA PHE A 98 12.27 9.30 5.99
C PHE A 98 12.68 8.61 4.68
N GLY A 99 12.51 9.27 3.52
CA GLY A 99 12.96 8.74 2.23
C GLY A 99 12.15 7.57 1.69
N PHE A 100 10.92 7.33 2.17
CA PHE A 100 10.07 6.25 1.65
C PHE A 100 8.63 6.67 1.40
N ARG A 101 7.93 5.91 0.54
CA ARG A 101 6.56 6.24 0.12
C ARG A 101 5.55 6.08 1.26
N ARG A 102 4.48 6.89 1.20
CA ARG A 102 3.30 6.82 2.09
C ARG A 102 2.78 5.40 2.34
N SER A 103 2.73 4.55 1.30
CA SER A 103 2.26 3.18 1.44
C SER A 103 3.07 2.36 2.46
N LYS A 104 4.39 2.56 2.54
CA LYS A 104 5.22 1.87 3.54
C LYS A 104 4.88 2.35 4.94
N ALA A 105 4.73 3.67 5.16
CA ALA A 105 4.29 4.22 6.45
C ALA A 105 2.94 3.62 6.88
N LEU A 106 1.95 3.61 5.98
CA LEU A 106 0.63 3.07 6.28
C LEU A 106 0.68 1.58 6.64
N HIS A 107 1.52 0.78 5.97
CA HIS A 107 1.71 -0.61 6.36
C HIS A 107 2.28 -0.75 7.77
N LEU A 108 3.26 0.08 8.15
CA LEU A 108 3.85 0.08 9.50
C LEU A 108 2.80 0.43 10.56
N ILE A 109 2.03 1.49 10.32
CA ILE A 109 0.92 1.93 11.18
C ILE A 109 -0.12 0.82 11.33
N GLN A 110 -0.52 0.20 10.21
CA GLN A 110 -1.56 -0.82 10.22
C GLN A 110 -1.14 -2.07 11.01
N ILE A 111 0.11 -2.50 10.88
CA ILE A 111 0.64 -3.62 11.68
C ILE A 111 0.66 -3.25 13.17
N TYR A 112 1.12 -2.04 13.50
CA TYR A 112 1.13 -1.54 14.88
C TYR A 112 -0.28 -1.57 15.48
N ASN A 113 -1.26 -0.98 14.81
CA ASN A 113 -2.64 -0.91 15.27
C ASN A 113 -3.24 -2.29 15.51
N VAL A 114 -3.09 -3.20 14.55
CA VAL A 114 -3.66 -4.56 14.67
C VAL A 114 -3.01 -5.33 15.82
N LEU A 115 -1.70 -5.23 16.02
CA LEU A 115 -1.03 -5.92 17.13
C LEU A 115 -1.42 -5.35 18.49
N VAL A 116 -1.56 -4.02 18.60
CA VAL A 116 -1.98 -3.33 19.83
C VAL A 116 -3.45 -3.61 20.14
N GLU A 117 -4.35 -3.49 19.16
CA GLU A 117 -5.79 -3.73 19.31
C GLU A 117 -6.08 -5.18 19.74
N LEU A 118 -5.32 -6.12 19.21
CA LEU A 118 -5.45 -7.53 19.55
C LEU A 118 -4.64 -7.95 20.79
N GLU A 119 -3.93 -7.01 21.42
CA GLU A 119 -3.11 -7.20 22.63
C GLU A 119 -2.09 -8.34 22.48
N ILE A 120 -1.48 -8.43 21.30
CA ILE A 120 -0.53 -9.51 20.99
C ILE A 120 0.85 -9.10 21.50
N PRO A 121 1.46 -9.89 22.41
CA PRO A 121 2.82 -9.61 22.87
C PRO A 121 3.82 -9.76 21.72
N TRP A 122 4.79 -8.84 21.67
CA TRP A 122 5.83 -8.82 20.63
C TRP A 122 6.58 -10.16 20.51
N ASP A 123 6.80 -10.86 21.62
CA ASP A 123 7.49 -12.16 21.64
C ASP A 123 6.83 -13.22 20.76
N LYS A 124 5.50 -13.14 20.55
CA LYS A 124 4.80 -14.09 19.65
C LYS A 124 4.87 -13.65 18.19
N ALA A 125 4.93 -12.35 17.95
CA ALA A 125 4.94 -11.75 16.61
C ALA A 125 6.34 -11.72 15.99
N ARG A 126 7.41 -11.65 16.80
CA ARG A 126 8.81 -11.51 16.32
C ARG A 126 9.26 -12.64 15.40
N ASP A 127 8.79 -13.87 15.62
CA ASP A 127 9.20 -15.00 14.77
C ASP A 127 8.42 -15.06 13.44
N VAL A 128 7.51 -14.10 13.19
CA VAL A 128 6.72 -14.03 11.95
C VAL A 128 7.31 -12.94 11.05
N PRO A 129 7.78 -13.29 9.84
CA PRO A 129 8.34 -12.30 8.91
C PRO A 129 7.38 -11.14 8.63
N TRP A 130 7.92 -9.93 8.58
CA TRP A 130 7.16 -8.69 8.38
C TRP A 130 6.17 -8.73 7.20
N CYS A 131 6.56 -9.33 6.08
CA CYS A 131 5.70 -9.49 4.91
C CYS A 131 4.40 -10.26 5.20
N LYS A 132 4.46 -11.27 6.07
CA LYS A 132 3.29 -12.07 6.47
C LYS A 132 2.44 -11.32 7.50
N LEU A 133 3.06 -10.61 8.45
CA LEU A 133 2.34 -9.73 9.37
C LEU A 133 1.55 -8.65 8.63
N ARG A 134 2.17 -8.01 7.63
CA ARG A 134 1.50 -7.05 6.75
C ARG A 134 0.28 -7.65 6.07
N LEU A 135 0.39 -8.86 5.55
CA LEU A 135 -0.70 -9.55 4.87
C LEU A 135 -1.86 -9.82 5.83
N LEU A 136 -1.56 -10.32 7.03
CA LEU A 136 -2.56 -10.57 8.07
C LEU A 136 -3.26 -9.27 8.51
N ALA A 137 -2.48 -8.23 8.82
CA ALA A 137 -3.00 -6.93 9.24
C ALA A 137 -3.88 -6.28 8.15
N LYS A 138 -3.49 -6.38 6.88
CA LYS A 138 -4.27 -5.87 5.75
C LYS A 138 -5.58 -6.63 5.53
N SER A 139 -5.59 -7.93 5.80
CA SER A 139 -6.75 -8.79 5.49
C SER A 139 -7.92 -8.66 6.46
N GLY A 140 -7.71 -8.10 7.67
CA GLY A 140 -8.76 -7.94 8.67
C GLY A 140 -9.32 -9.25 9.24
N VAL A 141 -8.71 -10.40 8.93
CA VAL A 141 -9.20 -11.73 9.38
C VAL A 141 -8.82 -12.06 10.83
N MET A 142 -7.98 -11.22 11.45
CA MET A 142 -7.39 -11.46 12.74
C MET A 142 -8.28 -10.85 13.84
N THR A 143 -8.65 -11.67 14.82
CA THR A 143 -9.47 -11.34 15.99
C THR A 143 -8.78 -11.88 17.22
N LYS A 144 -9.08 -11.35 18.42
CA LYS A 144 -8.40 -11.74 19.67
C LYS A 144 -8.40 -13.26 19.91
N LYS A 145 -9.47 -13.94 19.48
CA LYS A 145 -9.63 -15.40 19.64
C LYS A 145 -8.87 -16.24 18.62
N ASN A 146 -8.55 -15.68 17.44
CA ASN A 146 -7.94 -16.44 16.34
C ASN A 146 -6.49 -15.99 16.02
N ALA A 147 -6.03 -14.89 16.62
CA ALA A 147 -4.75 -14.29 16.34
C ALA A 147 -3.59 -15.26 16.50
N GLU A 148 -3.59 -16.04 17.58
CA GLU A 148 -2.52 -17.00 17.85
C GLU A 148 -2.44 -18.11 16.79
N LYS A 149 -3.59 -18.62 16.33
CA LYS A 149 -3.67 -19.60 15.24
C LYS A 149 -3.11 -19.03 13.93
N TRP A 150 -3.39 -17.75 13.64
CA TRP A 150 -2.88 -17.09 12.45
C TRP A 150 -1.38 -16.84 12.51
N LEU A 151 -0.84 -16.49 13.67
CA LEU A 151 0.60 -16.35 13.88
C LEU A 151 1.31 -17.69 13.72
N GLU A 152 0.80 -18.76 14.31
CA GLU A 152 1.37 -20.10 14.14
C GLU A 152 1.31 -20.59 12.69
N ALA A 153 0.18 -20.36 12.02
CA ALA A 153 0.04 -20.68 10.60
C ALA A 153 1.05 -19.88 9.76
N ALA A 154 1.25 -18.60 10.08
CA ALA A 154 2.22 -17.76 9.39
C ALA A 154 3.67 -18.22 9.59
N LYS A 155 4.03 -18.80 10.73
CA LYS A 155 5.38 -19.39 10.94
C LYS A 155 5.61 -20.60 10.03
N LYS A 156 4.61 -21.47 9.88
CA LYS A 156 4.74 -22.76 9.19
C LYS A 156 4.55 -22.67 7.66
N VAL A 157 3.68 -21.78 7.20
CA VAL A 157 3.22 -21.76 5.79
C VAL A 157 3.99 -20.72 4.97
N SER A 158 4.23 -21.00 3.69
CA SER A 158 4.83 -20.03 2.76
C SER A 158 3.91 -18.83 2.54
N TYR A 159 4.48 -17.68 2.12
CA TYR A 159 3.69 -16.46 1.89
C TYR A 159 2.54 -16.66 0.90
N THR A 160 2.79 -17.36 -0.22
CA THR A 160 1.78 -17.61 -1.27
C THR A 160 0.61 -18.44 -0.75
N LYS A 161 0.89 -19.56 -0.10
CA LYS A 161 -0.13 -20.43 0.50
C LYS A 161 -0.92 -19.71 1.60
N LEU A 162 -0.28 -18.86 2.39
CA LEU A 162 -0.95 -18.05 3.40
C LEU A 162 -1.90 -17.04 2.75
N ALA A 163 -1.47 -16.36 1.69
CA ALA A 163 -2.30 -15.44 0.93
C ALA A 163 -3.51 -16.14 0.28
N ASP A 164 -3.30 -17.32 -0.31
CA ASP A 164 -4.37 -18.12 -0.89
C ASP A 164 -5.37 -18.58 0.18
N TYR A 165 -4.89 -19.03 1.35
CA TYR A 165 -5.76 -19.46 2.44
C TYR A 165 -6.58 -18.30 3.01
N ILE A 166 -5.97 -17.13 3.21
CA ILE A 166 -6.66 -15.90 3.62
C ILE A 166 -7.71 -15.50 2.58
N LYS A 167 -7.35 -15.52 1.29
CA LYS A 167 -8.25 -15.17 0.19
C LYS A 167 -9.43 -16.13 0.11
N GLN A 168 -9.19 -17.44 0.12
CA GLN A 168 -10.26 -18.45 0.13
C GLN A 168 -11.19 -18.28 1.33
N ARG A 169 -10.65 -17.93 2.50
CA ARG A 169 -11.48 -17.69 3.69
C ARG A 169 -12.29 -16.40 3.57
N LEU A 170 -11.72 -15.33 3.03
CA LEU A 170 -12.43 -14.08 2.74
C LEU A 170 -13.51 -14.29 1.68
N ASP A 171 -13.23 -15.05 0.63
CA ASP A 171 -14.19 -15.36 -0.42
C ASP A 171 -15.32 -16.26 0.12
N LYS A 172 -15.01 -17.20 1.02
CA LYS A 172 -16.02 -17.97 1.77
C LYS A 172 -16.84 -17.09 2.72
N LEU A 173 -16.21 -16.19 3.47
CA LEU A 173 -16.94 -15.25 4.35
C LEU A 173 -17.84 -14.28 3.55
N LYS A 174 -17.42 -13.91 2.34
CA LYS A 174 -18.26 -13.15 1.41
C LYS A 174 -19.38 -13.99 0.81
N ALA A 175 -19.17 -15.29 0.63
CA ALA A 175 -20.17 -16.24 0.14
C ALA A 175 -21.16 -16.69 1.23
N ASP A 176 -20.75 -16.78 2.49
CA ASP A 176 -21.54 -17.27 3.65
C ASP A 176 -22.22 -16.14 4.45
N GLY A 177 -22.12 -14.89 4.02
CA GLY A 177 -22.88 -13.77 4.58
C GLY A 177 -22.03 -12.81 5.42
N GLY A 178 -21.93 -11.56 4.94
CA GLY A 178 -21.60 -10.42 5.79
C GLY A 178 -22.68 -10.27 6.86
N GLN A 179 -22.37 -10.70 8.08
CA GLN A 179 -23.26 -10.59 9.22
C GLN A 179 -22.68 -9.59 10.22
N GLY A 180 -23.35 -8.44 10.29
CA GLY A 180 -23.11 -7.36 11.22
C GLY A 180 -24.17 -6.28 11.03
N GLY A 181 -25.37 -6.50 11.59
CA GLY A 181 -26.43 -5.51 11.70
C GLY A 181 -27.84 -6.02 11.36
N ASP A 182 -28.69 -6.12 12.39
CA ASP A 182 -30.11 -6.54 12.35
C ASP A 182 -31.01 -5.74 11.40
N ALA A 183 -31.64 -6.45 10.46
CA ALA A 183 -33.04 -6.31 10.00
C ALA A 183 -33.28 -7.28 8.82
N PRO A 184 -34.40 -8.03 8.75
CA PRO A 184 -34.68 -8.89 7.62
C PRO A 184 -35.26 -8.02 6.49
N SER A 185 -34.38 -7.44 5.66
CA SER A 185 -34.78 -6.84 4.40
C SER A 185 -34.51 -7.84 3.29
N THR A 186 -35.59 -8.39 2.75
CA THR A 186 -35.62 -9.26 1.57
C THR A 186 -35.01 -8.56 0.35
N SER A 187 -33.72 -8.77 0.10
CA SER A 187 -33.09 -8.94 -1.22
C SER A 187 -31.58 -8.87 -1.02
N GLU A 188 -30.89 -9.99 -1.19
CA GLU A 188 -29.43 -10.01 -1.23
C GLU A 188 -28.96 -9.14 -2.41
N MET A 189 -28.38 -7.97 -2.13
CA MET A 189 -27.81 -7.10 -3.15
C MET A 189 -26.37 -7.53 -3.46
N TYR A 190 -26.13 -7.96 -4.71
CA TYR A 190 -24.81 -8.31 -5.20
C TYR A 190 -24.17 -7.11 -5.92
N ARG A 191 -22.92 -6.79 -5.60
CA ARG A 191 -22.18 -5.68 -6.24
C ARG A 191 -21.33 -6.20 -7.41
N LEU A 192 -21.71 -5.83 -8.64
CA LEU A 192 -20.85 -5.97 -9.81
C LEU A 192 -20.06 -4.67 -10.05
N THR A 193 -18.81 -4.78 -10.49
CA THR A 193 -17.96 -3.63 -10.85
C THR A 193 -17.29 -3.89 -12.20
N PHE A 194 -17.41 -2.93 -13.11
CA PHE A 194 -16.80 -2.98 -14.45
C PHE A 194 -15.81 -1.83 -14.61
N SER A 195 -14.72 -2.06 -15.35
CA SER A 195 -13.82 -1.01 -15.83
C SER A 195 -14.14 -0.77 -17.30
N LEU A 196 -14.56 0.45 -17.63
CA LEU A 196 -14.94 0.85 -18.98
C LEU A 196 -13.92 1.85 -19.52
N HIS A 197 -13.70 1.83 -20.83
CA HIS A 197 -12.98 2.90 -21.52
C HIS A 197 -13.88 4.15 -21.67
N GLU A 198 -13.28 5.31 -21.90
CA GLU A 198 -13.98 6.60 -21.95
C GLU A 198 -15.08 6.63 -23.03
N ASP A 199 -14.80 6.04 -24.20
CA ASP A 199 -15.74 5.89 -25.32
C ASP A 199 -16.93 4.94 -25.00
N GLN A 200 -16.73 4.00 -24.09
CA GLN A 200 -17.76 3.06 -23.65
C GLN A 200 -18.65 3.65 -22.55
N LYS A 201 -18.11 4.56 -21.74
CA LYS A 201 -18.80 5.14 -20.58
C LYS A 201 -20.07 5.87 -21.01
N ASP A 202 -19.96 6.79 -21.97
CA ASP A 202 -21.07 7.61 -22.43
C ASP A 202 -22.19 6.75 -23.03
N THR A 203 -21.81 5.70 -23.74
CA THR A 203 -22.77 4.75 -24.33
C THR A 203 -23.53 3.96 -23.25
N VAL A 204 -22.84 3.55 -22.17
CA VAL A 204 -23.46 2.82 -21.05
C VAL A 204 -24.37 3.75 -20.23
N GLU A 205 -23.97 5.00 -19.99
CA GLU A 205 -24.80 5.98 -19.29
C GLU A 205 -26.08 6.27 -20.06
N LEU A 206 -25.98 6.51 -21.37
CA LEU A 206 -27.14 6.75 -22.23
C LEU A 206 -28.07 5.54 -22.35
N ALA A 207 -27.52 4.32 -22.35
CA ALA A 207 -28.32 3.10 -22.32
C ALA A 207 -29.08 2.93 -21.00
N LEU A 208 -28.44 3.28 -19.87
CA LEU A 208 -29.09 3.25 -18.56
C LEU A 208 -30.20 4.29 -18.47
N GLU A 209 -29.96 5.54 -18.91
CA GLU A 209 -30.98 6.59 -18.91
C GLU A 209 -32.19 6.21 -19.75
N LYS A 210 -31.97 5.70 -20.96
CA LYS A 210 -33.06 5.22 -21.82
C LYS A 210 -33.87 4.09 -21.16
N ALA A 211 -33.20 3.14 -20.50
CA ALA A 211 -33.88 2.06 -19.80
C ALA A 211 -34.61 2.53 -18.51
N GLN A 212 -34.19 3.66 -17.94
CA GLN A 212 -34.90 4.32 -16.83
C GLN A 212 -36.19 4.98 -17.33
N GLU A 213 -36.15 5.62 -18.49
CA GLU A 213 -37.33 6.22 -19.14
C GLU A 213 -38.32 5.14 -19.59
N ASP A 214 -37.84 4.12 -20.32
CA ASP A 214 -38.69 3.02 -20.85
C ASP A 214 -39.29 2.16 -19.74
N GLY A 215 -38.59 2.05 -18.60
CA GLY A 215 -38.98 1.23 -17.44
C GLY A 215 -39.67 2.00 -16.31
N ASP A 216 -39.93 3.31 -16.48
CA ASP A 216 -40.46 4.23 -15.45
C ASP A 216 -39.82 4.03 -14.06
N THR A 217 -38.48 3.98 -14.02
CA THR A 217 -37.73 3.68 -12.80
C THR A 217 -36.57 4.65 -12.57
N SER A 218 -36.48 5.18 -11.35
CA SER A 218 -35.38 6.06 -10.93
C SER A 218 -34.11 5.30 -10.54
N SER A 219 -34.16 3.97 -10.43
CA SER A 219 -33.03 3.15 -9.99
C SER A 219 -32.24 2.58 -11.17
N LYS A 220 -30.97 2.99 -11.29
CA LYS A 220 -30.04 2.45 -12.30
C LYS A 220 -29.88 0.92 -12.21
N ASN A 221 -30.03 0.34 -11.02
CA ASN A 221 -29.93 -1.10 -10.82
C ASN A 221 -31.10 -1.85 -11.49
N VAL A 222 -32.31 -1.28 -11.42
CA VAL A 222 -33.52 -1.84 -12.05
C VAL A 222 -33.46 -1.63 -13.56
N ALA A 223 -32.99 -0.48 -14.01
CA ALA A 223 -32.76 -0.21 -15.43
C ALA A 223 -31.76 -1.20 -16.05
N LEU A 224 -30.65 -1.49 -15.36
CA LEU A 224 -29.69 -2.51 -15.81
C LEU A 224 -30.33 -3.90 -15.93
N TYR A 225 -31.21 -4.26 -14.98
CA TYR A 225 -31.96 -5.50 -15.05
C TYR A 225 -32.89 -5.55 -16.28
N TYR A 226 -33.59 -4.46 -16.61
CA TYR A 226 -34.42 -4.38 -17.82
C TYR A 226 -33.61 -4.49 -19.10
N ILE A 227 -32.46 -3.83 -19.18
CA ILE A 227 -31.53 -3.96 -20.32
C ILE A 227 -31.13 -5.42 -20.51
N CYS A 228 -30.68 -6.09 -19.44
CA CYS A 228 -30.27 -7.49 -19.53
C CYS A 228 -31.44 -8.41 -19.88
N THR A 229 -32.64 -8.14 -19.37
CA THR A 229 -33.85 -8.94 -19.63
C THR A 229 -34.30 -8.79 -21.08
N SER A 230 -34.37 -7.55 -21.59
CA SER A 230 -34.69 -7.27 -23.00
C SER A 230 -33.64 -7.89 -23.92
N PHE A 231 -32.35 -7.78 -23.58
CA PHE A 231 -31.28 -8.41 -24.36
C PHE A 231 -31.38 -9.94 -24.38
N MET A 232 -31.75 -10.58 -23.26
CA MET A 232 -31.99 -12.03 -23.21
C MET A 232 -33.20 -12.46 -24.05
N GLN A 233 -34.22 -11.61 -24.19
CA GLN A 233 -35.39 -11.88 -25.01
C GLN A 233 -35.13 -11.66 -26.52
N ASP A 234 -34.43 -10.59 -26.88
CA ASP A 234 -34.23 -10.20 -28.29
C ASP A 234 -32.97 -10.80 -28.95
N GLY A 235 -32.01 -11.32 -28.15
CA GLY A 235 -30.92 -12.19 -28.60
C GLY A 235 -29.91 -11.60 -29.61
N LYS A 236 -29.96 -10.30 -29.92
CA LYS A 236 -29.09 -9.69 -30.94
C LYS A 236 -27.92 -8.94 -30.32
N VAL A 237 -26.73 -9.53 -30.40
CA VAL A 237 -25.45 -8.81 -30.18
C VAL A 237 -25.08 -8.05 -31.44
N VAL A 238 -25.21 -6.73 -31.43
CA VAL A 238 -24.57 -5.89 -32.45
C VAL A 238 -23.09 -5.74 -32.07
N ARG A 239 -22.22 -6.46 -32.78
CA ARG A 239 -20.77 -6.21 -32.67
C ARG A 239 -20.45 -4.88 -33.32
N VAL A 240 -20.22 -3.84 -32.50
CA VAL A 240 -19.57 -2.62 -32.98
C VAL A 240 -18.10 -2.95 -33.23
N LYS A 241 -17.80 -3.48 -34.42
CA LYS A 241 -16.42 -3.51 -34.89
C LYS A 241 -16.03 -2.06 -35.13
N ALA A 242 -15.05 -1.56 -34.39
CA ALA A 242 -14.37 -0.32 -34.78
C ALA A 242 -13.97 -0.48 -36.26
N LYS A 243 -14.46 0.44 -37.11
CA LYS A 243 -14.15 0.37 -38.54
C LYS A 243 -12.64 0.54 -38.69
N PRO A 244 -11.95 -0.32 -39.45
CA PRO A 244 -10.52 -0.15 -39.66
C PRO A 244 -10.27 1.25 -40.26
N LEU A 245 -9.25 1.94 -39.77
CA LEU A 245 -8.91 3.32 -40.16
C LEU A 245 -8.86 3.51 -41.69
N LEU A 246 -8.41 2.49 -42.42
CA LEU A 246 -8.39 2.43 -43.88
C LEU A 246 -9.77 2.60 -44.54
N ASP A 247 -10.85 2.09 -43.93
CA ASP A 247 -12.22 2.24 -44.44
C ASP A 247 -12.81 3.62 -44.13
N GLN A 248 -12.31 4.29 -43.10
CA GLN A 248 -12.67 5.67 -42.79
C GLN A 248 -11.95 6.63 -43.75
N ILE A 249 -10.67 6.40 -44.02
CA ILE A 249 -9.85 7.17 -44.96
C ILE A 249 -10.41 7.07 -46.40
N ARG A 250 -10.89 5.89 -46.83
CA ARG A 250 -11.48 5.70 -48.17
C ARG A 250 -12.77 6.49 -48.43
N LYS A 251 -13.46 6.95 -47.38
CA LYS A 251 -14.73 7.69 -47.51
C LYS A 251 -14.56 9.20 -47.42
N MET A 252 -13.41 9.67 -46.93
CA MET A 252 -13.09 11.09 -46.85
C MET A 252 -12.46 11.56 -48.16
N ARG A 253 -12.57 12.86 -48.45
CA ARG A 253 -11.89 13.43 -49.61
C ARG A 253 -10.38 13.43 -49.35
N PRO A 254 -9.53 13.11 -50.34
CA PRO A 254 -8.08 13.03 -50.15
C PRO A 254 -7.43 14.25 -49.48
N MET A 255 -7.99 15.45 -49.71
CA MET A 255 -7.53 16.69 -49.08
C MET A 255 -7.83 16.77 -47.58
N GLU A 256 -9.02 16.32 -47.15
CA GLU A 256 -9.42 16.35 -45.72
C GLU A 256 -8.56 15.40 -44.89
N VAL A 257 -8.18 14.26 -45.47
CA VAL A 257 -7.27 13.30 -44.82
C VAL A 257 -5.88 13.91 -44.67
N LEU A 258 -5.42 14.71 -45.64
CA LEU A 258 -4.13 15.38 -45.60
C LEU A 258 -4.09 16.46 -44.52
N ASP A 259 -5.17 17.24 -44.40
CA ASP A 259 -5.30 18.30 -43.39
C ASP A 259 -5.29 17.71 -41.99
N MET A 260 -6.10 16.67 -41.74
CA MET A 260 -6.10 15.93 -40.47
C MET A 260 -4.74 15.30 -40.14
N PHE A 261 -4.04 14.78 -41.15
CA PHE A 261 -2.72 14.17 -40.96
C PHE A 261 -1.66 15.23 -40.62
N THR A 262 -1.73 16.41 -41.24
CA THR A 262 -0.83 17.53 -40.98
C THR A 262 -1.06 18.10 -39.57
N GLU A 263 -2.31 18.16 -39.12
CA GLU A 263 -2.66 18.57 -37.76
C GLU A 263 -2.18 17.55 -36.71
N ALA A 264 -2.37 16.25 -36.95
CA ALA A 264 -1.93 15.19 -36.04
C ALA A 264 -0.39 15.04 -36.00
N HIS A 265 0.30 15.36 -37.11
CA HIS A 265 1.74 15.17 -37.26
C HIS A 265 2.43 16.40 -37.90
N PRO A 266 2.55 17.52 -37.16
CA PRO A 266 3.04 18.79 -37.70
C PRO A 266 4.52 18.80 -38.13
N LYS A 267 5.26 17.72 -37.87
CA LYS A 267 6.66 17.56 -38.30
C LYS A 267 6.81 17.05 -39.73
N TYR A 268 5.75 16.50 -40.34
CA TYR A 268 5.82 15.91 -41.66
C TYR A 268 4.99 16.73 -42.65
N HIS A 269 5.65 17.26 -43.69
CA HIS A 269 4.97 17.97 -44.77
C HIS A 269 4.70 16.99 -45.91
N VAL A 270 3.44 16.57 -46.06
CA VAL A 270 3.03 15.66 -47.14
C VAL A 270 2.53 16.50 -48.31
N THR A 271 3.11 16.28 -49.50
CA THR A 271 2.69 16.94 -50.75
C THR A 271 2.24 15.90 -51.78
N VAL A 272 1.12 16.14 -52.46
CA VAL A 272 0.62 15.26 -53.51
C VAL A 272 1.37 15.56 -54.82
N THR A 273 2.03 14.56 -55.40
CA THR A 273 2.58 14.64 -56.76
C THR A 273 1.73 13.81 -57.70
N GLU A 274 1.02 14.46 -58.62
CA GLU A 274 0.29 13.77 -59.67
C GLU A 274 1.30 13.09 -60.61
N LYS A 275 1.29 11.75 -60.64
CA LYS A 275 1.98 11.01 -61.70
C LYS A 275 1.21 11.23 -63.00
N GLY A 276 1.73 12.12 -63.85
CA GLY A 276 1.26 12.30 -65.22
C GLY A 276 1.22 10.97 -65.96
N GLY A 277 0.02 10.52 -66.30
CA GLY A 277 -0.21 9.35 -67.14
C GLY A 277 0.24 9.62 -68.57
N LYS A 278 1.11 8.75 -69.08
CA LYS A 278 1.21 8.45 -70.51
C LYS A 278 0.21 7.37 -70.86
#